data_AF-A0A847P2G9-F1
#
_entry.id   AF-A0A847P2G9-F1
#
_cell.length_a   1.000
_cell.length_b   1.000
_cell.length_c   1.000
_cell.angle_alpha   90.00
_cell.angle_beta   90.00
_cell.angle_gamma   90.00
#
_symmetry.space_group_name_H-M   'P 1'
#
loop_
_entity.id
_entity.type
_entity.pdbx_description
1 polymer ?
#
loop_
_entity_poly.entity_id
_entity_poly.type
_entity_poly.pdbx_seq_one_letter_code
_entity_poly.pdbx_strand_id
1 'polypeptide(L)'
;SPEQVQGERDIDGRSDQYSLGATFYYLLTGRMVYNGANFQEVLTQHLVGNPVSPRKFNKTVSFRTASIIKKMMSKNRDKRYESMDELIKALDKDSRFREILYIVSMIATGIFLFIAGSVMERIFQISSLLIKP
;
A
#
# COMPACT_ATOMS: atom_id res chain seq x y z
N SER A 1 -11.29 -6.43 -15.62
CA SER A 1 -10.79 -7.52 -14.76
C SER A 1 -11.40 -8.85 -15.21
N PRO A 2 -10.91 -10.03 -14.76
CA PRO A 2 -11.49 -11.33 -15.13
C PRO A 2 -13.00 -11.43 -14.88
N GLU A 3 -13.46 -10.99 -13.71
CA GLU A 3 -14.86 -10.97 -13.30
C GLU A 3 -15.75 -10.10 -14.22
N GLN A 4 -15.22 -8.97 -14.70
CA GLN A 4 -15.90 -8.14 -15.71
C GLN A 4 -16.05 -8.86 -17.05
N VAL A 5 -15.03 -9.62 -17.48
CA VAL A 5 -15.08 -10.40 -18.72
C VAL A 5 -16.09 -11.56 -18.59
N GLN A 6 -16.23 -12.13 -17.39
CA GLN A 6 -17.21 -13.18 -17.09
C GLN A 6 -18.64 -12.64 -16.94
N GLY A 7 -18.83 -11.32 -16.86
CA GLY A 7 -20.14 -10.71 -16.66
C GLY A 7 -20.70 -10.89 -15.26
N GLU A 8 -19.82 -11.05 -14.25
CA GLU A 8 -20.24 -11.08 -12.84
C GLU A 8 -20.96 -9.78 -12.46
N ARG A 9 -21.96 -9.87 -11.57
CA ARG A 9 -22.75 -8.70 -11.13
C ARG A 9 -22.22 -8.08 -9.85
N ASP A 10 -21.54 -8.85 -9.03
CA ASP A 10 -20.96 -8.47 -7.74
C ASP A 10 -19.51 -8.00 -7.90
N ILE A 11 -19.29 -6.99 -8.75
CA ILE A 11 -17.96 -6.42 -8.98
C ILE A 11 -17.66 -5.38 -7.90
N ASP A 12 -16.57 -5.59 -7.14
CA ASP A 12 -16.08 -4.66 -6.11
C ASP A 12 -14.78 -3.94 -6.54
N GLY A 13 -14.23 -3.11 -5.65
CA GLY A 13 -13.01 -2.33 -5.91
C GLY A 13 -11.75 -3.17 -6.21
N ARG A 14 -11.77 -4.50 -6.01
CA ARG A 14 -10.67 -5.38 -6.42
C ARG A 14 -10.56 -5.51 -7.93
N SER A 15 -11.62 -5.21 -8.67
CA SER A 15 -11.59 -5.08 -10.13
C SER A 15 -10.67 -3.95 -10.57
N ASP A 16 -10.71 -2.81 -9.87
CA ASP A 16 -9.82 -1.68 -10.13
C ASP A 16 -8.37 -1.99 -9.72
N GLN A 17 -8.15 -2.77 -8.66
CA GLN A 17 -6.81 -3.26 -8.34
C GLN A 17 -6.22 -4.08 -9.51
N TYR A 18 -7.03 -4.93 -10.14
CA TYR A 18 -6.57 -5.74 -11.28
C TYR A 18 -6.19 -4.85 -12.47
N SER A 19 -7.06 -3.92 -12.86
CA SER A 19 -6.81 -3.02 -14.00
C SER A 19 -5.61 -2.11 -13.74
N LEU A 20 -5.46 -1.58 -12.53
CA LEU A 20 -4.29 -0.82 -12.11
C LEU A 20 -3.00 -1.66 -12.18
N GLY A 21 -3.07 -2.94 -11.83
CA GLY A 21 -1.94 -3.86 -11.95
C GLY A 21 -1.48 -4.02 -13.40
N ALA A 22 -2.43 -4.12 -14.33
CA ALA A 22 -2.13 -4.15 -15.76
C ALA A 22 -1.53 -2.82 -16.26
N THR A 23 -2.04 -1.69 -15.77
CA THR A 23 -1.49 -0.35 -16.06
C THR A 23 -0.05 -0.23 -15.56
N PHE A 24 0.22 -0.61 -14.31
CA PHE A 24 1.58 -0.59 -13.75
C PHE A 24 2.53 -1.48 -14.54
N TYR A 25 2.08 -2.65 -14.96
CA TYR A 25 2.88 -3.51 -15.82
C TYR A 25 3.27 -2.80 -17.12
N TYR A 26 2.30 -2.17 -17.80
CA TYR A 26 2.56 -1.41 -19.02
C TYR A 26 3.54 -0.27 -18.78
N LEU A 27 3.31 0.56 -17.76
CA LEU A 27 4.18 1.71 -17.45
C LEU A 27 5.62 1.29 -17.15
N LEU A 28 5.82 0.13 -16.49
CA LEU A 28 7.15 -0.35 -16.12
C LEU A 28 7.88 -1.10 -17.23
N THR A 29 7.16 -1.61 -18.23
CA THR A 29 7.73 -2.48 -19.27
C THR A 29 7.60 -1.93 -20.68
N GLY A 30 6.76 -0.92 -20.90
CA GLY A 30 6.33 -0.43 -22.21
C GLY A 30 5.51 -1.43 -23.02
N ARG A 31 4.99 -2.49 -22.37
CA ARG A 31 4.35 -3.63 -23.05
C ARG A 31 3.02 -3.99 -22.39
N MET A 32 2.04 -4.34 -23.20
CA MET A 32 0.79 -4.91 -22.67
C MET A 32 1.10 -6.23 -21.95
N VAL A 33 0.37 -6.49 -20.87
CA VAL A 33 0.48 -7.76 -20.11
C VAL A 33 0.18 -8.95 -21.01
N TYR A 34 -0.86 -8.81 -21.83
CA TYR A 34 -1.40 -9.81 -22.72
C TYR A 34 -1.51 -9.23 -24.13
N ASN A 35 -1.21 -10.05 -25.12
CA ASN A 35 -1.35 -9.73 -26.54
C ASN A 35 -2.03 -10.92 -27.22
N GLY A 36 -2.86 -10.65 -28.22
CA GLY A 36 -3.55 -11.65 -29.02
C GLY A 36 -3.78 -11.11 -30.43
N ALA A 37 -4.07 -12.00 -31.38
CA ALA A 37 -4.35 -11.63 -32.76
C ALA A 37 -5.66 -10.83 -32.89
N ASN A 38 -6.55 -10.94 -31.90
CA ASN A 38 -7.82 -10.23 -31.85
C ASN A 38 -8.22 -9.94 -30.39
N PHE A 39 -9.28 -9.15 -30.22
CA PHE A 39 -9.79 -8.75 -28.92
C PHE A 39 -10.22 -9.94 -28.04
N GLN A 40 -10.83 -10.97 -28.63
CA GLN A 40 -11.33 -12.14 -27.90
C GLN A 40 -10.20 -12.96 -27.27
N GLU A 41 -9.06 -13.07 -27.95
CA GLU A 41 -7.87 -13.71 -27.40
C GLU A 41 -7.30 -12.94 -26.20
N VAL A 42 -7.27 -11.60 -26.27
CA VAL A 42 -6.83 -10.76 -25.16
C VAL A 42 -7.76 -10.94 -23.95
N LEU A 43 -9.08 -10.93 -24.16
CA LEU A 43 -10.06 -11.21 -23.11
C LEU A 43 -9.83 -12.60 -22.49
N THR A 44 -9.60 -13.62 -23.32
CA THR A 44 -9.31 -14.99 -22.86
C THR A 44 -8.04 -15.03 -22.00
N GLN A 45 -6.98 -14.31 -22.38
CA GLN A 45 -5.78 -14.21 -21.55
C GLN A 45 -6.04 -13.47 -20.22
N HIS A 46 -6.96 -12.52 -20.20
CA HIS A 46 -7.42 -11.94 -18.94
C HIS A 46 -8.15 -12.96 -18.05
N LEU A 47 -8.78 -14.00 -18.58
CA LEU A 47 -9.40 -15.06 -17.80
C LEU A 47 -8.38 -16.09 -17.29
N VAL A 48 -7.55 -16.63 -18.17
CA VAL A 48 -6.72 -17.82 -17.87
C VAL A 48 -5.21 -17.60 -18.02
N GLY A 49 -4.79 -16.51 -18.65
CA GLY A 49 -3.39 -16.25 -18.97
C GLY A 49 -2.55 -15.98 -17.72
N ASN A 50 -1.31 -16.45 -17.72
CA ASN A 50 -0.34 -16.12 -16.67
C ASN A 50 0.55 -14.96 -17.13
N PRO A 51 0.54 -13.82 -16.42
CA PRO A 51 1.34 -12.67 -16.84
C PRO A 51 2.83 -12.98 -16.66
N VAL A 52 3.62 -12.68 -17.68
CA VAL A 52 5.08 -12.74 -17.59
C VAL A 52 5.54 -11.73 -16.54
N SER A 53 6.60 -12.04 -15.77
CA SER A 53 7.12 -11.07 -14.80
C SER A 53 7.64 -9.81 -15.51
N PRO A 54 7.33 -8.59 -15.02
CA PRO A 54 7.83 -7.34 -15.62
C PRO A 54 9.37 -7.28 -15.60
N ARG A 55 10.00 -7.98 -14.66
CA ARG A 55 11.46 -8.14 -14.55
C ARG A 55 12.10 -8.88 -15.73
N LYS A 56 11.32 -9.55 -16.58
CA LYS A 56 11.84 -10.11 -17.83
C LYS A 56 12.23 -8.99 -18.79
N PHE A 57 11.47 -7.90 -18.82
CA PHE A 57 11.61 -6.79 -19.75
C PHE A 57 12.35 -5.59 -19.15
N ASN A 58 12.17 -5.35 -17.85
CA ASN A 58 12.84 -4.25 -17.15
C ASN A 58 13.49 -4.76 -15.85
N LYS A 59 14.82 -4.90 -15.84
CA LYS A 59 15.59 -5.43 -14.71
C LYS A 59 15.66 -4.47 -13.51
N THR A 60 15.35 -3.18 -13.69
CA THR A 60 15.34 -2.21 -12.58
C THR A 60 14.11 -2.38 -11.68
N VAL A 61 13.07 -3.08 -12.15
CA VAL A 61 11.88 -3.40 -11.35
C VAL A 61 12.27 -4.33 -10.19
N SER A 62 11.99 -3.89 -8.96
CA SER A 62 12.29 -4.68 -7.76
C SER A 62 11.45 -5.97 -7.70
N PHE A 63 11.94 -7.00 -7.00
CA PHE A 63 11.18 -8.24 -6.81
C PHE A 63 9.88 -7.99 -6.04
N ARG A 64 9.90 -7.05 -5.08
CA ARG A 64 8.72 -6.61 -4.32
C ARG A 64 7.66 -6.04 -5.25
N THR A 65 8.02 -5.06 -6.08
CA THR A 65 7.09 -4.43 -7.04
C THR A 65 6.50 -5.46 -8.01
N ALA A 66 7.33 -6.36 -8.56
CA ALA A 66 6.86 -7.42 -9.45
C ALA A 66 5.88 -8.39 -8.75
N SER A 67 6.12 -8.69 -7.46
CA SER A 67 5.24 -9.55 -6.67
C SER A 67 3.92 -8.86 -6.34
N ILE A 68 3.94 -7.55 -6.06
CA ILE A 68 2.74 -6.75 -5.84
C ILE A 68 1.88 -6.75 -7.11
N ILE A 69 2.45 -6.45 -8.27
CA ILE A 69 1.73 -6.49 -9.56
C ILE A 69 1.15 -7.88 -9.82
N LYS A 70 1.92 -8.95 -9.55
CA LYS A 70 1.43 -10.33 -9.67
C LYS A 70 0.22 -10.59 -8.76
N LYS A 71 0.24 -10.12 -7.50
CA LYS A 71 -0.88 -10.26 -6.56
C LYS A 71 -2.11 -9.46 -7.02
N MET A 72 -1.93 -8.21 -7.45
CA MET A 72 -2.99 -7.35 -8.01
C MET A 72 -3.69 -8.02 -9.20
N MET A 73 -2.91 -8.67 -10.08
CA MET A 73 -3.41 -9.34 -11.28
C MET A 73 -3.79 -10.81 -11.08
N SER A 74 -4.01 -11.26 -9.83
CA SER A 74 -4.52 -12.60 -9.58
C SER A 74 -5.90 -12.79 -10.22
N LYS A 75 -6.12 -13.94 -10.85
CA LYS A 75 -7.41 -14.29 -11.46
C LYS A 75 -8.50 -14.42 -10.41
N ASN A 76 -8.22 -15.17 -9.35
CA ASN A 76 -9.07 -15.20 -8.16
C ASN A 76 -8.95 -13.87 -7.40
N ARG A 77 -10.06 -13.15 -7.26
CA ARG A 77 -10.15 -11.84 -6.57
C ARG A 77 -9.82 -11.90 -5.08
N ASP A 78 -10.07 -13.02 -4.41
CA ASP A 78 -9.77 -13.22 -2.98
C ASP A 78 -8.27 -13.42 -2.71
N LYS A 79 -7.49 -13.70 -3.75
CA LYS A 79 -6.03 -13.72 -3.67
C LYS A 79 -5.39 -12.35 -3.91
N ARG A 80 -6.18 -11.32 -4.22
CA ARG A 80 -5.71 -9.93 -4.36
C ARG A 80 -5.60 -9.27 -2.97
N TYR A 81 -5.43 -7.95 -2.91
CA TYR A 81 -5.50 -7.24 -1.64
C TYR A 81 -6.97 -7.06 -1.27
N GLU A 82 -7.28 -7.18 0.02
CA GLU A 82 -8.64 -7.06 0.54
C GLU A 82 -9.21 -5.66 0.25
N SER A 83 -8.37 -4.64 0.35
CA SER A 83 -8.74 -3.24 0.11
C SER A 83 -7.64 -2.46 -0.62
N MET A 84 -8.02 -1.28 -1.13
CA MET A 84 -7.05 -0.35 -1.72
C MET A 84 -6.04 0.15 -0.68
N ASP A 85 -6.45 0.31 0.59
CA ASP A 85 -5.56 0.70 1.69
C ASP A 85 -4.48 -0.37 1.95
N GLU A 86 -4.83 -1.65 1.90
CA GLU A 86 -3.86 -2.74 2.02
C GLU A 86 -2.87 -2.72 0.84
N LEU A 87 -3.34 -2.44 -0.38
CA LEU A 87 -2.47 -2.26 -1.54
C LEU A 87 -1.53 -1.05 -1.37
N ILE A 88 -2.02 0.09 -0.89
CA ILE A 88 -1.21 1.28 -0.63
C ILE A 88 -0.12 0.96 0.40
N LYS A 89 -0.46 0.28 1.50
CA LYS A 89 0.52 -0.18 2.50
C LYS A 89 1.57 -1.11 1.89
N ALA A 90 1.17 -1.99 0.96
CA ALA A 90 2.07 -2.89 0.28
C ALA A 90 3.01 -2.18 -0.71
N LEU A 91 2.55 -1.12 -1.38
CA LEU A 91 3.35 -0.27 -2.26
C LEU A 91 4.30 0.64 -1.48
N ASP A 92 3.88 1.07 -0.29
CA ASP A 92 4.67 1.94 0.55
C ASP A 92 5.94 1.24 1.06
N LYS A 93 7.09 1.72 0.57
CA LYS A 93 8.39 1.12 0.87
C LYS A 93 8.77 1.23 2.35
N ASP A 94 8.30 2.28 3.02
CA ASP A 94 8.79 2.79 4.30
C ASP A 94 7.73 2.85 5.42
N SER A 95 6.56 2.26 5.20
CA SER A 95 5.42 2.30 6.13
C SER A 95 5.81 1.92 7.57
N ARG A 96 6.63 0.87 7.74
CA ARG A 96 7.11 0.43 9.07
C ARG A 96 8.05 1.43 9.75
N PHE A 97 8.92 2.10 9.00
CA PHE A 97 9.85 3.08 9.59
C PHE A 97 9.11 4.34 10.05
N ARG A 98 8.15 4.82 9.25
CA ARG A 98 7.30 5.96 9.64
C ARG A 98 6.41 5.65 10.85
N GLU A 99 5.87 4.44 10.95
CA GLU A 99 5.07 4.01 12.09
C GLU A 99 5.89 3.97 13.39
N ILE A 100 7.11 3.42 13.33
CA ILE A 100 8.04 3.43 14.48
C ILE A 100 8.42 4.87 14.85
N LEU A 101 8.78 5.72 13.89
CA LEU A 101 9.11 7.12 14.14
C LEU A 101 7.96 7.88 14.77
N TYR A 102 6.72 7.63 14.33
CA TYR A 102 5.53 8.25 14.89
C TYR A 102 5.31 7.81 16.35
N ILE A 103 5.40 6.52 16.65
CA ILE A 103 5.27 5.99 18.02
C ILE A 103 6.34 6.58 18.94
N VAL A 104 7.61 6.62 18.50
CA VAL A 104 8.71 7.21 19.27
C VAL A 104 8.48 8.69 19.52
N SER A 105 8.03 9.44 18.50
CA SER A 105 7.67 10.86 18.63
C SER A 105 6.53 11.08 19.63
N MET A 106 5.50 10.24 19.59
CA MET A 106 4.34 10.30 20.49
C MET A 106 4.74 10.03 21.95
N ILE A 107 5.58 9.01 22.18
CA ILE A 107 6.12 8.71 23.51
C ILE A 107 7.01 9.86 24.00
N ALA A 108 7.93 10.36 23.17
CA ALA A 108 8.83 11.45 23.53
C ALA A 108 8.06 12.74 23.87
N THR A 109 7.03 13.08 23.10
CA THR A 109 6.15 14.23 23.36
C THR A 109 5.40 14.06 24.68
N GLY A 110 4.88 12.86 24.95
CA GLY A 110 4.20 12.56 26.21
C GLY A 110 5.12 12.68 27.43
N ILE A 111 6.33 12.12 27.37
CA ILE A 111 7.34 12.22 28.43
C ILE A 111 7.74 13.69 28.64
N PHE A 112 7.96 14.44 27.56
CA PHE A 112 8.29 15.86 27.63
C PHE A 112 7.19 16.66 28.35
N LEU A 113 5.93 16.49 27.96
CA LEU A 113 4.80 17.17 28.60
C LEU A 113 4.65 16.78 30.08
N PHE A 114 4.85 15.50 30.40
CA PHE A 114 4.80 15.02 31.78
C PHE A 114 5.90 15.62 32.66
N ILE A 115 7.15 15.64 32.18
CA ILE A 115 8.29 16.24 32.88
C ILE A 115 8.09 17.75 33.00
N ALA A 116 7.72 18.43 31.91
CA ALA A 116 7.47 19.87 31.91
C ALA A 116 6.37 20.26 32.90
N GLY A 117 5.26 19.51 32.95
CA GLY A 117 4.19 19.69 33.93
C GLY A 117 4.68 19.50 35.37
N SER A 118 5.39 18.40 35.64
CA SER A 118 5.93 18.11 36.98
C SER A 118 6.92 19.16 37.48
N VAL A 119 7.76 19.70 36.58
CA VAL A 119 8.70 20.79 36.90
C VAL A 119 7.94 22.09 37.16
N MET A 120 6.94 22.41 36.33
CA MET A 120 6.13 23.61 36.50
C MET A 120 5.37 23.61 37.83
N GLU A 121 4.77 22.48 38.22
CA GLU A 121 4.13 22.32 39.53
C GLU A 121 5.10 22.55 40.69
N ARG A 122 6.32 22.00 40.61
CA ARG A 122 7.35 22.22 41.64
C ARG A 122 7.80 23.67 41.73
N ILE A 123 7.97 24.34 40.58
CA ILE A 123 8.30 25.77 40.54
C ILE A 123 7.18 26.59 41.21
N PHE A 124 5.92 26.27 40.92
CA PHE A 124 4.77 26.94 41.52
C PHE A 124 4.68 26.70 43.04
N GLN A 125 4.94 25.48 43.50
CA GLN A 125 5.01 25.18 44.94
C GLN A 125 6.12 25.99 45.63
N ILE A 126 7.32 26.05 45.05
CA ILE A 126 8.45 26.81 45.62
C ILE A 126 8.15 28.31 45.62
N SER A 127 7.61 28.87 44.54
CA SER A 127 7.24 30.29 44.51
C SER A 127 6.15 30.62 45.52
N SER A 128 5.15 29.74 45.70
CA SER A 128 4.11 29.92 46.72
C SER A 128 4.64 29.91 48.16
N LEU A 129 5.77 29.23 48.41
CA LEU A 129 6.44 29.22 49.72
C LEU A 129 7.29 30.48 49.96
N LEU A 130 7.88 31.05 48.91
CA LEU A 130 8.69 32.26 48.97
C LEU A 130 7.86 33.55 49.04
N ILE A 131 6.58 33.50 48.65
CA ILE A 131 5.67 34.66 48.59
C ILE A 131 4.76 34.74 49.84
N LYS A 132 4.93 33.89 50.86
CA LYS A 132 4.20 34.04 52.12
C LYS A 132 4.72 35.27 52.89
N PRO A 133 3.81 36.14 53.41
CA PRO A 133 4.19 37.33 54.18
C PRO A 133 4.84 37.00 55.52
#